data_AF-A0A834UUA7-F1
#
_entry.id   AF-A0A834UUA7-F1
#
_cell.length_a   1.000
_cell.length_b   1.000
_cell.length_c   1.000
_cell.angle_alpha   90.00
_cell.angle_beta   90.00
_cell.angle_gamma   90.00
#
_symmetry.space_group_name_H-M   'P 1'
#
loop_
_entity.id
_entity.type
_entity.pdbx_description
1 polymer ?
#
loop_
_entity_poly.entity_id
_entity_poly.type
_entity_poly.pdbx_seq_one_letter_code
_entity_poly.pdbx_strand_id
1 'polypeptide(L)'
;MFFFAGVCKSMPLDLVFIIDSSRSVRPLEFTKVKTFVSRIIDTLDIGAADTRVALVNYASTVKIEFQLQTYSDKQSLKQAVAQITPLSTGTMSGLAIQTAMDEAFTVQAGARGPTSNIPKVAIIVTDGRPQDQVNEVAAQARASGIELYAVGVDRADMESLKMMASEPLEEHVFYVETYGVIEKLSSRFQETFCALDPCALGTHQCQHVCVSDGEGRHHCECSQGYTLNADKKTCTAIDKCALGTHGCEHICVNDRTGSYHCECREGYILNEDRKTCSAQDKCAVGAHGCQHICVNDRDGSHHCECYEGYTLNEDKKTCSVQNKCVLGTHGCQHVCVSDGAASYHCDCFPGYTLNEDKKTCSGEDWPFKPNLLGRKI
;
A
#
# COMPACT_ATOMS: atom_id res chain seq x y z
N MET A 1 -24.79 6.14 14.65
CA MET A 1 -24.31 6.82 13.44
C MET A 1 -23.36 7.90 13.89
N PHE A 2 -22.08 7.56 14.06
CA PHE A 2 -21.06 8.51 14.49
C PHE A 2 -20.64 9.32 13.25
N PHE A 3 -21.11 10.56 13.16
CA PHE A 3 -20.47 11.56 12.31
C PHE A 3 -19.12 11.87 12.96
N PHE A 4 -18.03 11.38 12.37
CA PHE A 4 -16.73 11.99 12.61
C PHE A 4 -16.82 13.41 12.04
N ALA A 5 -17.00 14.39 12.92
CA ALA A 5 -16.70 15.78 12.61
C ALA A 5 -15.19 15.83 12.35
N GLY A 6 -14.79 15.77 11.08
CA GLY A 6 -13.42 16.10 10.68
C GLY A 6 -13.12 17.48 11.24
N VAL A 7 -12.11 17.57 12.11
CA VAL A 7 -11.68 18.85 12.67
C VAL A 7 -11.15 19.68 11.51
N CYS A 8 -11.87 20.75 11.14
CA CYS A 8 -11.34 21.71 10.19
C CYS A 8 -10.07 22.30 10.79
N LYS A 9 -8.95 22.02 10.13
CA LYS A 9 -7.69 22.72 10.37
C LYS A 9 -7.52 23.71 9.24
N SER A 10 -7.51 25.00 9.56
CA SER A 10 -7.41 26.02 8.51
C SER A 10 -5.98 26.08 7.98
N MET A 11 -5.83 26.29 6.68
CA MET A 11 -4.52 26.52 6.06
C MET A 11 -3.90 27.83 6.56
N PRO A 12 -2.57 27.90 6.78
CA PRO A 12 -1.91 29.17 7.02
C PRO A 12 -2.13 30.14 5.85
N LEU A 13 -2.73 31.30 6.14
CA LEU A 13 -3.17 32.28 5.14
C LEU A 13 -2.90 33.72 5.58
N ASP A 14 -2.53 34.61 4.65
CA ASP A 14 -2.60 36.05 4.89
C ASP A 14 -3.95 36.58 4.36
N LEU A 15 -4.87 36.89 5.27
CA LEU A 15 -6.25 37.25 4.95
C LEU A 15 -6.52 38.74 5.23
N VAL A 16 -6.97 39.48 4.22
CA VAL A 16 -7.40 40.88 4.38
C VAL A 16 -8.90 40.99 4.11
N PHE A 17 -9.66 41.43 5.10
CA PHE A 17 -11.05 41.84 4.89
C PHE A 17 -11.10 43.29 4.40
N ILE A 18 -11.77 43.54 3.26
CA ILE A 18 -12.01 44.88 2.73
C ILE A 18 -13.51 45.14 2.83
N ILE A 19 -13.94 45.86 3.87
CA ILE A 19 -15.35 46.04 4.20
C ILE A 19 -15.85 47.44 3.84
N ASP A 20 -16.96 47.48 3.11
CA ASP A 20 -17.67 48.71 2.77
C ASP A 20 -18.46 49.23 3.98
N SER A 21 -18.23 50.49 4.33
CA SER A 21 -18.98 51.26 5.33
C SER A 21 -19.53 52.57 4.75
N SER A 22 -19.77 52.60 3.44
CA SER A 22 -20.39 53.70 2.74
C SER A 22 -21.81 53.99 3.22
N ARG A 23 -22.39 55.09 2.72
CA ARG A 23 -23.72 55.56 3.14
C ARG A 23 -24.85 54.56 2.84
N SER A 24 -24.70 53.70 1.82
CA SER A 24 -25.69 52.66 1.50
C SER A 24 -25.75 51.59 2.60
N VAL A 25 -24.60 51.30 3.22
CA VAL A 25 -24.47 50.34 4.33
C VAL A 25 -24.95 50.97 5.63
N ARG A 26 -26.23 50.76 5.96
CA ARG A 26 -26.82 51.28 7.21
C ARG A 26 -26.15 50.65 8.44
N PRO A 27 -26.16 51.31 9.62
CA PRO A 27 -25.50 50.80 10.83
C PRO A 27 -25.88 49.37 11.24
N LEU A 28 -27.15 48.98 11.07
CA LEU A 28 -27.62 47.62 11.36
C LEU A 28 -27.03 46.59 10.37
N GLU A 29 -26.89 46.96 9.11
CA GLU A 29 -26.32 46.12 8.07
C GLU A 29 -24.79 46.00 8.24
N PHE A 30 -24.12 47.09 8.60
CA PHE A 30 -22.71 47.07 8.97
C PHE A 30 -22.44 46.14 10.17
N THR A 31 -23.37 46.09 11.14
CA THR A 31 -23.29 45.15 12.25
C THR A 31 -23.32 43.69 11.76
N LYS A 32 -24.13 43.37 10.73
CA LYS A 32 -24.15 42.03 10.13
C LYS A 32 -22.86 41.70 9.37
N VAL A 33 -22.24 42.69 8.71
CA VAL A 33 -20.91 42.52 8.10
C VAL A 33 -19.87 42.18 9.18
N LYS A 34 -19.86 42.88 10.31
CA LYS A 34 -18.97 42.56 11.45
C LYS A 34 -19.21 41.15 12.00
N THR A 35 -20.48 40.73 12.09
CA THR A 35 -20.82 39.36 12.50
C THR A 35 -20.33 38.33 11.48
N PHE A 36 -20.46 38.60 10.19
CA PHE A 36 -19.95 37.73 9.13
C PHE A 36 -18.43 37.55 9.19
N VAL A 37 -17.68 38.65 9.30
CA VAL A 37 -16.22 38.62 9.50
C VAL A 37 -15.87 37.80 10.75
N SER A 38 -16.56 38.06 11.86
CA SER A 38 -16.38 37.33 13.12
C SER A 38 -16.63 35.82 13.00
N ARG A 39 -17.61 35.41 12.19
CA ARG A 39 -17.91 33.99 11.95
C ARG A 39 -16.86 33.30 11.09
N ILE A 40 -16.27 34.00 10.12
CA ILE A 40 -15.13 33.45 9.37
C ILE A 40 -13.93 33.31 10.31
N ILE A 41 -13.65 34.30 11.16
CA ILE A 41 -12.55 34.19 12.14
C ILE A 41 -12.73 32.99 13.08
N ASP A 42 -13.97 32.65 13.47
CA ASP A 42 -14.23 31.48 14.31
C ASP A 42 -13.77 30.16 13.68
N THR A 43 -13.80 30.05 12.34
CA THR A 43 -13.40 28.84 11.60
C THR A 43 -11.90 28.75 11.30
N LEU A 44 -11.15 29.83 11.52
CA LEU A 44 -9.73 29.92 11.17
C LEU A 44 -8.83 29.76 12.40
N ASP A 45 -7.75 29.00 12.28
CA ASP A 45 -6.65 28.96 13.25
C ASP A 45 -5.82 30.24 13.11
N ILE A 46 -5.88 31.10 14.13
CA ILE A 46 -5.23 32.42 14.16
C ILE A 46 -3.92 32.31 14.93
N GLY A 47 -2.84 32.76 14.31
CA GLY A 47 -1.52 32.69 14.91
C GLY A 47 -0.42 33.22 14.00
N ALA A 48 0.78 33.42 14.56
CA ALA A 48 1.92 33.90 13.80
C ALA A 48 2.36 32.92 12.71
N ALA A 49 2.22 31.61 12.95
CA ALA A 49 2.53 30.55 11.99
C ALA A 49 1.29 30.11 11.17
N ASP A 50 0.08 30.44 11.61
CA ASP A 50 -1.19 30.00 11.03
C ASP A 50 -1.81 31.10 10.14
N THR A 51 -3.08 31.44 10.34
CA THR A 51 -3.73 32.55 9.63
C THR A 51 -3.46 33.89 10.31
N ARG A 52 -3.07 34.88 9.50
CA ARG A 52 -2.90 36.28 9.89
C ARG A 52 -4.02 37.09 9.25
N VAL A 53 -4.67 37.98 10.01
CA VAL A 53 -5.83 38.74 9.54
C VAL A 53 -5.60 40.23 9.69
N ALA A 54 -5.86 40.96 8.62
CA ALA A 54 -5.97 42.41 8.61
C ALA A 54 -7.37 42.83 8.16
N LEU A 55 -7.75 44.06 8.50
CA LEU A 55 -9.04 44.60 8.12
C LEU A 55 -8.90 46.04 7.64
N VAL A 56 -9.37 46.25 6.42
CA VAL A 56 -9.48 47.52 5.73
C VAL A 56 -10.95 47.92 5.69
N ASN A 57 -11.27 49.05 6.28
CA ASN A 57 -12.60 49.64 6.31
C ASN A 57 -12.62 50.83 5.36
N TYR A 58 -13.57 50.89 4.41
CA TYR A 58 -13.58 51.94 3.40
C TYR A 58 -14.96 52.57 3.16
N ALA A 59 -14.94 53.82 2.69
CA ALA A 59 -16.07 54.58 2.16
C ALA A 59 -15.51 55.59 1.14
N SER A 60 -15.62 56.90 1.38
CA SER A 60 -14.90 57.95 0.65
C SER A 60 -13.40 57.97 0.97
N THR A 61 -13.02 57.43 2.12
CA THR A 61 -11.63 57.25 2.56
C THR A 61 -11.41 55.80 2.93
N VAL A 62 -10.15 55.38 2.99
CA VAL A 62 -9.75 54.03 3.40
C VAL A 62 -9.03 54.11 4.74
N LYS A 63 -9.38 53.21 5.66
CA LYS A 63 -8.76 53.10 6.97
C LYS A 63 -8.39 51.64 7.24
N ILE A 64 -7.12 51.38 7.50
CA ILE A 64 -6.67 50.09 8.02
C ILE A 64 -6.99 50.08 9.52
N GLU A 65 -7.93 49.24 9.94
CA GLU A 65 -8.32 49.12 11.36
C GLU A 65 -7.26 48.35 12.16
N PHE A 66 -6.63 47.35 11.53
CA PHE A 66 -5.47 46.64 12.07
C PHE A 66 -4.73 45.87 10.96
N GLN A 67 -3.42 45.69 11.15
CA GLN A 67 -2.50 44.99 10.25
C GLN A 67 -2.41 43.49 10.57
N LEU A 68 -1.83 42.70 9.65
CA LEU A 68 -1.81 41.22 9.69
C LEU A 68 -1.16 40.64 10.96
N GLN A 69 -0.18 41.33 11.52
CA GLN A 69 0.55 40.92 12.73
C GLN A 69 0.03 41.55 14.03
N THR A 70 -1.06 42.31 13.99
CA THR A 70 -1.55 43.08 15.15
C THR A 70 -2.13 42.17 16.23
N TYR A 71 -2.88 41.16 15.84
CA TYR A 71 -3.56 40.22 16.74
C TYR A 71 -3.14 38.80 16.42
N SER A 72 -2.86 38.01 17.45
CA SER A 72 -2.40 36.61 17.33
C SER A 72 -3.37 35.59 17.93
N ASP A 73 -4.55 36.03 18.37
CA ASP A 73 -5.59 35.15 18.93
C ASP A 73 -6.98 35.57 18.46
N LYS A 74 -7.90 34.60 18.36
CA LYS A 74 -9.26 34.83 17.86
C LYS A 74 -10.04 35.83 18.71
N GLN A 75 -9.84 35.82 20.03
CA GLN A 75 -10.64 36.62 20.95
C GLN A 75 -10.35 38.11 20.79
N SER A 76 -9.08 38.50 20.81
CA SER A 76 -8.67 39.90 20.62
C SER A 76 -9.05 40.42 19.23
N LEU A 77 -8.90 39.57 18.20
CA LEU A 77 -9.26 39.92 16.82
C LEU A 77 -10.76 40.19 16.67
N LYS A 78 -11.62 39.32 17.21
CA LYS A 78 -13.08 39.53 17.20
C LYS A 78 -13.51 40.75 18.03
N GLN A 79 -12.83 41.03 19.15
CA GLN A 79 -13.08 42.24 19.93
C GLN A 79 -12.73 43.50 19.12
N ALA A 80 -11.60 43.50 18.41
CA ALA A 80 -11.22 44.59 17.53
C ALA A 80 -12.24 44.80 16.41
N VAL A 81 -12.68 43.72 15.75
CA VAL A 81 -13.74 43.78 14.72
C VAL A 81 -15.02 44.40 15.29
N ALA A 82 -15.46 43.98 16.47
CA ALA A 82 -16.68 44.48 17.10
C ALA A 82 -16.65 46.00 17.36
N GLN A 83 -15.48 46.55 17.67
CA GLN A 83 -15.26 47.97 17.97
C GLN A 83 -15.17 48.87 16.73
N ILE A 84 -15.12 48.31 15.52
CA ILE A 84 -15.05 49.11 14.29
C ILE A 84 -16.31 49.96 14.15
N THR A 85 -16.07 51.26 13.97
CA THR A 85 -17.08 52.26 13.64
C THR A 85 -17.14 52.43 12.12
N PRO A 86 -18.33 52.39 11.51
CA PRO A 86 -18.45 52.63 10.08
C PRO A 86 -17.94 54.03 9.73
N LEU A 87 -17.33 54.15 8.56
CA LEU A 87 -17.08 55.46 7.95
C LEU A 87 -18.41 56.00 7.39
N SER A 88 -18.34 57.01 6.54
CA SER A 88 -19.54 57.53 5.88
C SER A 88 -19.19 58.14 4.54
N THR A 89 -20.20 58.16 3.66
CA THR A 89 -20.19 58.81 2.34
C THR A 89 -19.25 58.15 1.34
N GLY A 90 -19.71 58.00 0.09
CA GLY A 90 -18.94 57.48 -1.05
C GLY A 90 -18.52 56.01 -0.95
N THR A 91 -18.10 55.44 -2.07
CA THR A 91 -17.74 54.02 -2.20
C THR A 91 -16.50 53.88 -3.10
N MET A 92 -15.31 54.13 -2.53
CA MET A 92 -14.01 54.10 -3.22
C MET A 92 -13.39 52.70 -3.16
N SER A 93 -14.03 51.72 -3.80
CA SER A 93 -13.60 50.31 -3.76
C SER A 93 -12.23 50.10 -4.41
N GLY A 94 -11.93 50.83 -5.49
CA GLY A 94 -10.63 50.73 -6.17
C GLY A 94 -9.49 51.19 -5.26
N LEU A 95 -9.67 52.34 -4.59
CA LEU A 95 -8.73 52.84 -3.59
C LEU A 95 -8.55 51.85 -2.43
N ALA A 96 -9.61 51.16 -2.01
CA ALA A 96 -9.54 50.16 -0.96
C ALA A 96 -8.69 48.95 -1.36
N ILE A 97 -8.84 48.45 -2.59
CA ILE A 97 -8.00 47.36 -3.14
C ILE A 97 -6.54 47.83 -3.25
N GLN A 98 -6.30 49.04 -3.74
CA GLN A 98 -4.95 49.61 -3.86
C GLN A 98 -4.28 49.68 -2.48
N THR A 99 -5.00 50.23 -1.48
CA THR A 99 -4.49 50.37 -0.11
C THR A 99 -4.18 48.99 0.51
N ALA A 100 -5.04 47.99 0.26
CA ALA A 100 -4.78 46.64 0.73
C ALA A 100 -3.48 46.07 0.13
N MET A 101 -3.27 46.25 -1.18
CA MET A 101 -2.06 45.80 -1.88
C MET A 101 -0.79 46.52 -1.38
N ASP A 102 -0.84 47.85 -1.30
CA ASP A 102 0.34 48.70 -1.04
C ASP A 102 0.71 48.80 0.44
N GLU A 103 -0.24 48.57 1.34
CA GLU A 103 -0.04 48.75 2.78
C GLU A 103 -0.28 47.47 3.57
N ALA A 104 -1.43 46.79 3.39
CA ALA A 104 -1.79 45.63 4.22
C ALA A 104 -1.07 44.33 3.83
N PHE A 105 -0.84 44.08 2.54
CA PHE A 105 -0.14 42.88 2.05
C PHE A 105 1.39 43.02 2.00
N THR A 106 1.93 44.05 2.64
CA THR A 106 3.39 44.27 2.72
C THR A 106 4.02 43.42 3.82
N VAL A 107 5.31 43.09 3.66
CA VAL A 107 6.07 42.36 4.68
C VAL A 107 6.16 43.17 5.99
N GLN A 108 6.25 44.50 5.87
CA GLN A 108 6.27 45.43 7.00
C GLN A 108 4.97 45.41 7.80
N ALA A 109 3.82 45.23 7.14
CA ALA A 109 2.51 45.06 7.77
C ALA A 109 2.26 43.65 8.31
N GLY A 110 3.19 42.71 8.10
CA GLY A 110 3.11 41.35 8.62
C GLY A 110 2.67 40.31 7.60
N ALA A 111 2.57 40.66 6.32
CA ALA A 111 2.39 39.67 5.28
C ALA A 111 3.64 38.80 5.12
N ARG A 112 3.47 37.52 4.87
CA ARG A 112 4.58 36.60 4.65
C ARG A 112 5.14 36.79 3.25
N GLY A 113 6.48 36.77 3.14
CA GLY A 113 7.17 37.05 1.89
C GLY A 113 6.92 35.99 0.80
N PRO A 114 7.29 36.28 -0.45
CA PRO A 114 7.01 35.40 -1.60
C PRO A 114 7.64 34.00 -1.49
N THR A 115 8.70 33.84 -0.69
CA THR A 115 9.36 32.53 -0.48
C THR A 115 8.61 31.61 0.49
N SER A 116 7.60 32.12 1.21
CA SER A 116 6.86 31.35 2.21
C SER A 116 5.78 30.45 1.61
N ASN A 117 5.45 30.63 0.33
CA ASN A 117 4.36 29.94 -0.38
C ASN A 117 3.01 29.99 0.38
N ILE A 118 2.78 31.04 1.16
CA ILE A 118 1.51 31.28 1.85
C ILE A 118 0.59 32.09 0.93
N PRO A 119 -0.66 31.63 0.71
CA PRO A 119 -1.63 32.39 -0.07
C PRO A 119 -1.93 33.76 0.54
N LYS A 120 -2.25 34.71 -0.34
CA LYS A 120 -2.71 36.06 0.02
C LYS A 120 -4.11 36.22 -0.50
N VAL A 121 -5.09 36.37 0.40
CA VAL A 121 -6.50 36.41 0.04
C VAL A 121 -7.12 37.71 0.54
N ALA A 122 -7.87 38.39 -0.31
CA ALA A 122 -8.71 39.51 0.09
C ALA A 122 -10.19 39.18 -0.11
N ILE A 123 -11.01 39.42 0.92
CA ILE A 123 -12.47 39.30 0.85
C ILE A 123 -13.07 40.71 0.87
N ILE A 124 -13.63 41.12 -0.26
CA ILE A 124 -14.27 42.42 -0.47
C ILE A 124 -15.76 42.26 -0.19
N VAL A 125 -16.31 43.04 0.73
CA VAL A 125 -17.74 43.03 1.06
C VAL A 125 -18.34 44.40 0.75
N THR A 126 -19.28 44.46 -0.20
CA THR A 126 -19.91 45.72 -0.65
C THR A 126 -21.38 45.56 -1.03
N ASP A 127 -22.17 46.63 -0.90
CA ASP A 127 -23.56 46.70 -1.37
C ASP A 127 -23.79 47.66 -2.54
N GLY A 128 -22.71 48.30 -3.01
CA GLY A 128 -22.78 49.45 -3.89
C GLY A 128 -21.95 49.29 -5.16
N ARG A 129 -22.24 50.16 -6.13
CA ARG A 129 -21.38 50.37 -7.29
C ARG A 129 -20.16 51.18 -6.86
N PRO A 130 -18.93 50.75 -7.20
CA PRO A 130 -17.74 51.57 -7.02
C PRO A 130 -17.90 52.94 -7.70
N GLN A 131 -17.37 53.99 -7.06
CA GLN A 131 -17.34 55.35 -7.61
C GLN A 131 -16.01 55.70 -8.28
N ASP A 132 -15.09 54.73 -8.30
CA ASP A 132 -13.75 54.78 -8.87
C ASP A 132 -13.48 53.56 -9.77
N GLN A 133 -12.31 53.55 -10.41
CA GLN A 133 -11.91 52.48 -11.32
C GLN A 133 -11.40 51.27 -10.54
N VAL A 134 -12.08 50.12 -10.69
CA VAL A 134 -11.71 48.87 -9.99
C VAL A 134 -10.96 47.87 -10.86
N ASN A 135 -11.13 47.92 -12.18
CA ASN A 135 -10.63 46.86 -13.07
C ASN A 135 -9.09 46.78 -13.08
N GLU A 136 -8.41 47.92 -13.28
CA GLU A 136 -6.95 47.97 -13.36
C GLU A 136 -6.30 47.56 -12.04
N VAL A 137 -6.79 48.09 -10.91
CA VAL A 137 -6.24 47.78 -9.59
C VAL A 137 -6.52 46.34 -9.18
N ALA A 138 -7.71 45.79 -9.48
CA ALA A 138 -7.98 44.37 -9.24
C ALA A 138 -7.07 43.48 -10.10
N ALA A 139 -6.81 43.86 -11.36
CA ALA A 139 -5.87 43.15 -12.21
C ALA A 139 -4.43 43.18 -11.65
N GLN A 140 -3.98 44.31 -11.11
CA GLN A 140 -2.67 44.44 -10.48
C GLN A 140 -2.56 43.61 -9.20
N ALA A 141 -3.59 43.60 -8.36
CA ALA A 141 -3.65 42.77 -7.16
C ALA A 141 -3.58 41.28 -7.51
N ARG A 142 -4.36 40.82 -8.50
CA ARG A 142 -4.29 39.44 -9.03
C ARG A 142 -2.91 39.09 -9.59
N ALA A 143 -2.31 40.00 -10.37
CA ALA A 143 -0.96 39.82 -10.92
C ALA A 143 0.12 39.77 -9.83
N SER A 144 -0.14 40.37 -8.66
CA SER A 144 0.74 40.32 -7.48
C SER A 144 0.53 39.06 -6.62
N GLY A 145 -0.31 38.12 -7.08
CA GLY A 145 -0.59 36.86 -6.38
C GLY A 145 -1.61 37.00 -5.24
N ILE A 146 -2.40 38.08 -5.24
CA ILE A 146 -3.51 38.27 -4.29
C ILE A 146 -4.79 37.73 -4.93
N GLU A 147 -5.40 36.75 -4.27
CA GLU A 147 -6.67 36.16 -4.67
C GLU A 147 -7.82 37.00 -4.10
N LEU A 148 -8.68 37.49 -4.98
CA LEU A 148 -9.76 38.42 -4.65
C LEU A 148 -11.12 37.71 -4.68
N TYR A 149 -11.83 37.74 -3.56
CA TYR A 149 -13.21 37.31 -3.43
C TYR A 149 -14.12 38.54 -3.31
N ALA A 150 -15.19 38.60 -4.10
CA ALA A 150 -16.17 39.67 -4.07
C ALA A 150 -17.50 39.17 -3.50
N VAL A 151 -17.93 39.75 -2.38
CA VAL A 151 -19.18 39.47 -1.70
C VAL A 151 -20.10 40.68 -1.86
N GLY A 152 -21.05 40.56 -2.79
CA GLY A 152 -22.11 41.53 -3.02
C GLY A 152 -23.33 41.28 -2.14
N VAL A 153 -23.91 42.35 -1.60
CA VAL A 153 -25.14 42.29 -0.80
C VAL A 153 -26.20 43.25 -1.31
N ASP A 154 -27.48 42.87 -1.22
CA ASP A 154 -28.65 43.72 -1.56
C ASP A 154 -28.55 44.30 -2.98
N ARG A 155 -28.12 45.55 -3.12
CA ARG A 155 -28.08 46.27 -4.40
C ARG A 155 -26.72 46.22 -5.10
N ALA A 156 -25.84 45.31 -4.66
CA ALA A 156 -24.52 45.14 -5.26
C ALA A 156 -24.63 44.85 -6.76
N ASP A 157 -23.76 45.51 -7.52
CA ASP A 157 -23.73 45.40 -8.96
C ASP A 157 -22.87 44.22 -9.42
N MET A 158 -23.50 43.24 -10.06
CA MET A 158 -22.85 41.99 -10.43
C MET A 158 -21.68 42.18 -11.40
N GLU A 159 -21.74 43.13 -12.34
CA GLU A 159 -20.62 43.42 -13.24
C GLU A 159 -19.42 43.97 -12.48
N SER A 160 -19.66 44.88 -11.54
CA SER A 160 -18.62 45.42 -10.66
C SER A 160 -17.96 44.34 -9.81
N LEU A 161 -18.74 43.41 -9.24
CA LEU A 161 -18.21 42.28 -8.47
C LEU A 161 -17.31 41.39 -9.31
N LYS A 162 -17.73 41.07 -10.54
CA LYS A 162 -16.94 40.26 -11.48
C LYS A 162 -15.63 40.94 -11.89
N MET A 163 -15.63 42.26 -12.04
CA MET A 163 -14.39 42.99 -12.34
C MET A 163 -13.37 42.93 -11.19
N MET A 164 -13.86 42.93 -9.94
CA MET A 164 -13.02 42.87 -8.73
C MET A 164 -12.52 41.46 -8.41
N ALA A 165 -13.35 40.43 -8.60
CA ALA A 165 -13.04 39.06 -8.19
C ALA A 165 -11.99 38.38 -9.07
N SER A 166 -11.38 37.31 -8.57
CA SER A 166 -10.49 36.43 -9.35
C SER A 166 -11.27 35.40 -10.16
N GLU A 167 -10.61 34.78 -11.12
CA GLU A 167 -11.15 33.64 -11.87
C GLU A 167 -10.85 32.32 -11.13
N PRO A 168 -11.73 31.32 -11.18
CA PRO A 168 -13.04 31.31 -11.86
C PRO A 168 -14.11 32.08 -11.06
N LEU A 169 -14.92 32.90 -11.77
CA LEU A 169 -15.91 33.78 -11.14
C LEU A 169 -16.95 33.03 -10.28
N GLU A 170 -17.32 31.81 -10.64
CA GLU A 170 -18.26 30.97 -9.88
C GLU A 170 -17.76 30.57 -8.49
N GLU A 171 -16.45 30.62 -8.26
CA GLU A 171 -15.83 30.33 -6.96
C GLU A 171 -15.52 31.61 -6.16
N HIS A 172 -15.38 32.75 -6.84
CA HIS A 172 -14.89 34.00 -6.25
C HIS A 172 -15.93 35.12 -6.13
N VAL A 173 -17.08 35.00 -6.80
CA VAL A 173 -18.18 35.98 -6.71
C VAL A 173 -19.35 35.38 -5.95
N PHE A 174 -19.67 36.00 -4.82
CA PHE A 174 -20.83 35.65 -4.02
C PHE A 174 -21.81 36.81 -3.98
N TYR A 175 -23.07 36.54 -4.25
CA TYR A 175 -24.14 37.52 -4.13
C TYR A 175 -25.21 37.00 -3.18
N VAL A 176 -25.65 37.86 -2.26
CA VAL A 176 -26.76 37.57 -1.36
C VAL A 176 -27.78 38.70 -1.40
N GLU A 177 -29.06 38.35 -1.51
CA GLU A 177 -30.16 39.33 -1.60
C GLU A 177 -30.28 40.20 -0.35
N THR A 178 -29.85 39.72 0.81
CA THR A 178 -29.87 40.48 2.06
C THR A 178 -28.67 40.18 2.94
N TYR A 179 -28.26 41.14 3.76
CA TYR A 179 -27.23 40.94 4.78
C TYR A 179 -27.61 39.91 5.85
N GLY A 180 -28.90 39.52 5.98
CA GLY A 180 -29.26 38.42 6.87
C GLY A 180 -28.74 37.06 6.38
N VAL A 181 -28.44 36.96 5.09
CA VAL A 181 -27.97 35.73 4.44
C VAL A 181 -26.46 35.70 4.27
N ILE A 182 -25.76 36.84 4.36
CA ILE A 182 -24.29 36.91 4.23
C ILE A 182 -23.58 35.99 5.22
N GLU A 183 -24.15 35.80 6.42
CA GLU A 183 -23.61 34.90 7.43
C GLU A 183 -23.57 33.43 6.97
N LYS A 184 -24.43 33.02 6.02
CA LYS A 184 -24.42 31.67 5.45
C LYS A 184 -23.24 31.44 4.52
N LEU A 185 -22.60 32.50 4.00
CA LEU A 185 -21.39 32.37 3.20
C LEU A 185 -20.19 31.92 4.04
N SER A 186 -20.25 32.07 5.36
CA SER A 186 -19.18 31.59 6.24
C SER A 186 -18.87 30.10 6.06
N SER A 187 -19.87 29.25 5.78
CA SER A 187 -19.65 27.84 5.52
C SER A 187 -18.94 27.57 4.20
N ARG A 188 -19.15 28.42 3.18
CA ARG A 188 -18.44 28.34 1.90
C ARG A 188 -16.96 28.66 2.08
N PHE A 189 -16.67 29.78 2.73
CA PHE A 189 -15.31 30.16 3.06
C PHE A 189 -14.64 29.16 4.01
N GLN A 190 -15.40 28.53 4.90
CA GLN A 190 -14.92 27.41 5.69
C GLN A 190 -14.48 26.25 4.78
N GLU A 191 -15.30 25.79 3.83
CA GLU A 191 -14.89 24.74 2.87
C GLU A 191 -13.65 25.14 2.07
N THR A 192 -13.54 26.41 1.65
CA THR A 192 -12.38 26.93 0.89
C THR A 192 -11.10 26.99 1.71
N PHE A 193 -11.17 27.47 2.96
CA PHE A 193 -9.98 27.73 3.80
C PHE A 193 -9.63 26.57 4.74
N CYS A 194 -10.54 25.63 4.94
CA CYS A 194 -10.23 24.36 5.60
C CYS A 194 -9.50 23.47 4.60
N ALA A 195 -8.27 23.08 4.94
CA ALA A 195 -7.65 21.93 4.31
C ALA A 195 -8.41 20.68 4.75
N LEU A 196 -9.44 20.32 3.99
CA LEU A 196 -10.11 19.05 4.19
C LEU A 196 -9.12 17.94 3.84
N ASP A 197 -8.78 17.11 4.82
CA ASP A 197 -7.89 15.96 4.64
C ASP A 197 -8.53 14.97 3.62
N PRO A 198 -7.95 14.83 2.42
CA PRO A 198 -8.50 13.94 1.39
C PRO A 198 -8.51 12.46 1.81
N CYS A 199 -7.58 12.05 2.69
CA CYS A 199 -7.56 10.70 3.26
C CYS A 199 -8.72 10.49 4.23
N ALA A 200 -9.01 11.48 5.09
CA ALA A 200 -10.13 11.41 6.03
C ALA A 200 -11.51 11.44 5.32
N LEU A 201 -11.61 12.16 4.20
CA LEU A 201 -12.81 12.23 3.39
C LEU A 201 -13.01 11.04 2.45
N GLY A 202 -11.99 10.20 2.24
CA GLY A 202 -12.05 9.10 1.28
C GLY A 202 -12.08 9.53 -0.19
N THR A 203 -11.70 10.78 -0.51
CA THR A 203 -11.69 11.33 -1.88
C THR A 203 -10.34 11.15 -2.60
N HIS A 204 -9.35 10.59 -1.91
CA HIS A 204 -7.95 10.48 -2.30
C HIS A 204 -7.63 9.50 -3.46
N GLN A 205 -8.54 8.59 -3.83
CA GLN A 205 -8.37 7.65 -4.96
C GLN A 205 -7.12 6.75 -4.91
N CYS A 206 -6.46 6.63 -3.75
CA CYS A 206 -5.35 5.69 -3.57
C CYS A 206 -5.90 4.26 -3.58
N GLN A 207 -5.26 3.37 -4.33
CA GLN A 207 -5.66 1.97 -4.37
C GLN A 207 -5.46 1.26 -3.02
N HIS A 208 -4.35 1.55 -2.34
CA HIS A 208 -4.00 0.98 -1.05
C HIS A 208 -4.07 2.04 0.05
N VAL A 209 -2.93 2.57 0.49
CA VAL A 209 -2.84 3.44 1.66
C VAL A 209 -2.79 4.89 1.21
N CYS A 210 -3.57 5.75 1.89
CA CYS A 210 -3.46 7.20 1.77
C CYS A 210 -2.73 7.74 2.99
N VAL A 211 -1.72 8.56 2.75
CA VAL A 211 -0.97 9.25 3.81
C VAL A 211 -1.21 10.75 3.66
N SER A 212 -1.78 11.34 4.71
CA SER A 212 -1.99 12.78 4.78
C SER A 212 -0.68 13.48 5.08
N ASP A 213 -0.25 14.38 4.20
CA ASP A 213 0.94 15.22 4.41
C ASP A 213 0.61 16.49 5.20
N GLY A 214 -0.65 16.63 5.62
CA GLY A 214 -1.21 17.86 6.15
C GLY A 214 -1.58 18.84 5.03
N GLU A 215 -2.23 19.95 5.40
CA GLU A 215 -2.45 21.06 4.48
C GLU A 215 -3.26 20.71 3.20
N GLY A 216 -4.14 19.70 3.27
CA GLY A 216 -4.91 19.22 2.12
C GLY A 216 -4.08 18.41 1.11
N ARG A 217 -2.78 18.24 1.36
CA ARG A 217 -1.88 17.39 0.57
C ARG A 217 -1.91 15.96 1.09
N HIS A 218 -1.76 15.04 0.16
CA HIS A 218 -1.65 13.61 0.44
C HIS A 218 -0.84 12.94 -0.65
N HIS A 219 -0.34 11.75 -0.33
CA HIS A 219 0.22 10.83 -1.30
C HIS A 219 -0.26 9.40 -1.03
N CYS A 220 -0.12 8.55 -2.03
CA CYS A 220 -0.48 7.15 -1.93
C CYS A 220 0.76 6.30 -1.64
N GLU A 221 0.61 5.37 -0.71
CA GLU A 221 1.61 4.35 -0.44
C GLU A 221 1.03 2.95 -0.71
N CYS A 222 1.91 2.02 -1.07
CA CYS A 222 1.53 0.65 -1.33
C CYS A 222 1.84 -0.23 -0.12
N SER A 223 0.89 -1.10 0.23
CA SER A 223 1.09 -2.19 1.20
C SER A 223 2.30 -3.05 0.86
N GLN A 224 2.84 -3.75 1.87
CA GLN A 224 4.02 -4.61 1.73
C GLN A 224 3.86 -5.61 0.56
N GLY A 225 4.88 -5.70 -0.30
CA GLY A 225 4.86 -6.58 -1.48
C GLY A 225 4.34 -5.92 -2.76
N TYR A 226 4.01 -4.62 -2.72
CA TYR A 226 3.55 -3.85 -3.87
C TYR A 226 4.42 -2.62 -4.13
N THR A 227 4.46 -2.17 -5.38
CA THR A 227 5.19 -1.00 -5.86
C THR A 227 4.20 0.02 -6.44
N LEU A 228 4.42 1.30 -6.14
CA LEU A 228 3.58 2.40 -6.62
C LEU A 228 3.84 2.63 -8.11
N ASN A 229 2.77 2.68 -8.90
CA ASN A 229 2.84 2.89 -10.33
C ASN A 229 3.15 4.36 -10.68
N ALA A 230 3.46 4.61 -11.95
CA ALA A 230 3.79 5.95 -12.45
C ALA A 230 2.65 6.98 -12.28
N ASP A 231 1.40 6.52 -12.16
CA ASP A 231 0.24 7.37 -11.88
C ASP A 231 0.17 7.87 -10.42
N LYS A 232 1.09 7.41 -9.56
CA LYS A 232 1.19 7.70 -8.13
C LYS A 232 -0.06 7.35 -7.31
N LYS A 233 -0.95 6.50 -7.85
CA LYS A 233 -2.24 6.13 -7.21
C LYS A 233 -2.46 4.63 -7.13
N THR A 234 -2.04 3.89 -8.15
CA THR A 234 -2.23 2.44 -8.23
C THR A 234 -0.96 1.70 -7.84
N CYS A 235 -1.14 0.47 -7.36
CA CYS A 235 -0.10 -0.39 -6.83
C CYS A 235 -0.06 -1.70 -7.63
N THR A 236 1.13 -2.10 -8.09
CA THR A 236 1.37 -3.40 -8.72
C THR A 236 2.11 -4.32 -7.79
N ALA A 237 1.77 -5.62 -7.81
CA ALA A 237 2.45 -6.62 -7.02
C ALA A 237 3.91 -6.75 -7.50
N ILE A 238 4.85 -6.77 -6.56
CA ILE A 238 6.27 -7.03 -6.85
C ILE A 238 6.43 -8.52 -7.13
N ASP A 239 6.90 -8.86 -8.32
CA ASP A 239 7.30 -10.23 -8.65
C ASP A 239 8.65 -10.55 -8.00
N LYS A 240 8.60 -11.10 -6.78
CA LYS A 240 9.79 -11.47 -6.02
C LYS A 240 10.54 -12.66 -6.63
N CYS A 241 9.86 -13.53 -7.38
CA CYS A 241 10.51 -14.63 -8.09
C CYS A 241 11.36 -14.10 -9.26
N ALA A 242 10.86 -13.13 -10.03
CA ALA A 242 11.58 -12.51 -11.15
C ALA A 242 12.80 -11.70 -10.70
N LEU A 243 12.76 -11.12 -9.49
CA LEU A 243 13.88 -10.40 -8.90
C LEU A 243 15.02 -11.32 -8.40
N GLY A 244 14.78 -12.63 -8.26
CA GLY A 244 15.78 -13.59 -7.78
C GLY A 244 16.13 -13.45 -6.29
N THR A 245 15.45 -12.59 -5.54
CA THR A 245 15.70 -12.34 -4.11
C THR A 245 14.86 -13.23 -3.18
N HIS A 246 14.15 -14.22 -3.74
CA HIS A 246 13.16 -15.04 -3.03
C HIS A 246 13.78 -16.10 -2.09
N GLY A 247 15.04 -16.49 -2.31
CA GLY A 247 15.75 -17.43 -1.42
C GLY A 247 15.14 -18.82 -1.32
N CYS A 248 14.37 -19.25 -2.32
CA CYS A 248 13.89 -20.63 -2.44
C CYS A 248 15.01 -21.49 -3.01
N GLU A 249 15.24 -22.67 -2.43
CA GLU A 249 16.24 -23.62 -2.91
C GLU A 249 15.89 -24.17 -4.30
N HIS A 250 14.60 -24.48 -4.52
CA HIS A 250 14.12 -25.08 -5.77
C HIS A 250 13.24 -24.13 -6.58
N ILE A 251 11.92 -24.16 -6.37
CA ILE A 251 10.94 -23.46 -7.20
C ILE A 251 10.36 -22.29 -6.39
N CYS A 252 10.22 -21.12 -7.02
CA CYS A 252 9.52 -19.98 -6.47
C CYS A 252 8.20 -19.79 -7.24
N VAL A 253 7.11 -19.61 -6.50
CA VAL A 253 5.77 -19.37 -7.05
C VAL A 253 5.23 -18.08 -6.46
N ASN A 254 4.79 -17.15 -7.31
CA ASN A 254 4.12 -15.94 -6.85
C ASN A 254 2.62 -16.20 -6.62
N ASP A 255 2.12 -15.72 -5.50
CA ASP A 255 0.69 -15.70 -5.20
C ASP A 255 0.00 -14.54 -5.91
N ARG A 256 -1.31 -14.71 -6.17
CA ARG A 256 -2.16 -13.65 -6.76
C ARG A 256 -2.32 -12.42 -5.86
N THR A 257 -1.92 -12.51 -4.59
CA THR A 257 -2.00 -11.45 -3.57
C THR A 257 -0.70 -10.66 -3.40
N GLY A 258 0.27 -10.83 -4.30
CA GLY A 258 1.59 -10.18 -4.18
C GLY A 258 2.51 -10.80 -3.12
N SER A 259 2.12 -11.97 -2.60
CA SER A 259 2.95 -12.86 -1.79
C SER A 259 3.69 -13.86 -2.69
N TYR A 260 4.60 -14.65 -2.13
CA TYR A 260 5.25 -15.77 -2.82
C TYR A 260 5.49 -16.92 -1.84
N HIS A 261 5.60 -18.14 -2.36
CA HIS A 261 6.00 -19.31 -1.62
C HIS A 261 7.00 -20.17 -2.41
N CYS A 262 7.71 -21.02 -1.69
CA CYS A 262 8.66 -21.96 -2.27
C CYS A 262 8.00 -23.34 -2.45
N GLU A 263 8.30 -23.99 -3.54
CA GLU A 263 7.91 -25.37 -3.82
C GLU A 263 9.15 -26.22 -4.13
N CYS A 264 9.06 -27.51 -3.81
CA CYS A 264 10.13 -28.46 -4.07
C CYS A 264 9.85 -29.25 -5.35
N ARG A 265 10.92 -29.62 -6.06
CA ARG A 265 10.84 -30.54 -7.20
C ARG A 265 10.38 -31.92 -6.74
N GLU A 266 9.89 -32.72 -7.68
CA GLU A 266 9.42 -34.08 -7.41
C GLU A 266 10.48 -34.91 -6.65
N GLY A 267 10.06 -35.61 -5.59
CA GLY A 267 10.95 -36.39 -4.72
C GLY A 267 11.59 -35.61 -3.57
N TYR A 268 11.20 -34.35 -3.34
CA TYR A 268 11.67 -33.53 -2.23
C TYR A 268 10.50 -32.94 -1.42
N ILE A 269 10.68 -32.79 -0.11
CA ILE A 269 9.72 -32.18 0.82
C ILE A 269 10.26 -30.83 1.28
N LEU A 270 9.38 -29.82 1.34
CA LEU A 270 9.71 -28.49 1.85
C LEU A 270 9.93 -28.55 3.36
N ASN A 271 11.09 -28.08 3.81
CA ASN A 271 11.48 -28.06 5.22
C ASN A 271 10.66 -27.02 6.01
N GLU A 272 10.75 -27.06 7.34
CA GLU A 272 10.01 -26.14 8.24
C GLU A 272 10.34 -24.66 8.01
N ASP A 273 11.53 -24.36 7.48
CA ASP A 273 11.95 -23.00 7.11
C ASP A 273 11.19 -22.42 5.91
N ARG A 274 10.37 -23.25 5.24
CA ARG A 274 9.58 -22.95 4.04
C ARG A 274 10.41 -22.47 2.85
N LYS A 275 11.71 -22.76 2.82
CA LYS A 275 12.64 -22.30 1.78
C LYS A 275 13.54 -23.41 1.24
N THR A 276 13.99 -24.31 2.10
CA THR A 276 14.86 -25.42 1.72
C THR A 276 14.08 -26.71 1.52
N CYS A 277 14.64 -27.62 0.73
CA CYS A 277 14.03 -28.86 0.29
C CYS A 277 14.90 -30.05 0.70
N SER A 278 14.34 -31.02 1.41
CA SER A 278 15.02 -32.28 1.74
C SER A 278 14.50 -33.41 0.86
N ALA A 279 15.39 -34.33 0.46
CA ALA A 279 15.00 -35.50 -0.32
C ALA A 279 14.01 -36.34 0.50
N GLN A 280 12.88 -36.69 -0.13
CA GLN A 280 11.87 -37.55 0.47
C GLN A 280 12.39 -38.98 0.48
N ASP A 281 12.41 -39.61 1.66
CA ASP A 281 12.71 -41.03 1.79
C ASP A 281 11.55 -41.85 1.20
N LYS A 282 11.71 -42.27 -0.07
CA LYS A 282 10.70 -43.04 -0.80
C LYS A 282 10.53 -44.45 -0.22
N CYS A 283 11.56 -45.00 0.40
CA CYS A 283 11.48 -46.29 1.08
C CYS A 283 10.64 -46.21 2.37
N ALA A 284 10.71 -45.11 3.13
CA ALA A 284 9.92 -44.90 4.35
C ALA A 284 8.42 -44.68 4.09
N VAL A 285 8.05 -44.16 2.91
CA VAL A 285 6.65 -43.95 2.50
C VAL A 285 5.94 -45.27 2.17
N GLY A 286 6.67 -46.37 1.94
CA GLY A 286 6.11 -47.71 1.73
C GLY A 286 5.47 -47.94 0.35
N ALA A 287 5.48 -46.95 -0.55
CA ALA A 287 4.95 -47.04 -1.91
C ALA A 287 6.05 -47.33 -2.96
N HIS A 288 7.22 -47.82 -2.54
CA HIS A 288 8.40 -47.97 -3.40
C HIS A 288 8.33 -49.16 -4.38
N GLY A 289 7.42 -50.12 -4.14
CA GLY A 289 7.13 -51.22 -5.08
C GLY A 289 8.25 -52.26 -5.24
N CYS A 290 9.23 -52.29 -4.33
CA CYS A 290 10.28 -53.32 -4.30
C CYS A 290 9.76 -54.58 -3.63
N GLN A 291 10.00 -55.75 -4.23
CA GLN A 291 9.61 -57.02 -3.64
C GLN A 291 10.36 -57.35 -2.35
N HIS A 292 11.66 -57.00 -2.28
CA HIS A 292 12.52 -57.26 -1.12
C HIS A 292 13.00 -55.96 -0.47
N ILE A 293 14.21 -55.49 -0.82
CA ILE A 293 14.87 -54.38 -0.15
C ILE A 293 14.72 -53.11 -1.01
N CYS A 294 14.46 -51.97 -0.37
CA CYS A 294 14.48 -50.64 -0.99
C CYS A 294 15.66 -49.85 -0.43
N VAL A 295 16.41 -49.19 -1.32
CA VAL A 295 17.56 -48.34 -0.97
C VAL A 295 17.32 -46.96 -1.57
N ASN A 296 17.45 -45.90 -0.76
CA ASN A 296 17.35 -44.51 -1.24
C ASN A 296 18.70 -44.04 -1.78
N ASP A 297 18.66 -43.39 -2.94
CA ASP A 297 19.81 -42.71 -3.55
C ASP A 297 19.95 -41.27 -3.01
N ARG A 298 21.15 -40.69 -3.17
CA ARG A 298 21.46 -39.33 -2.67
C ARG A 298 20.79 -38.20 -3.44
N ASP A 299 20.21 -38.49 -4.61
CA ASP A 299 19.55 -37.54 -5.51
C ASP A 299 18.01 -37.51 -5.36
N GLY A 300 17.46 -38.29 -4.41
CA GLY A 300 16.02 -38.46 -4.23
C GLY A 300 15.41 -39.57 -5.11
N SER A 301 16.25 -40.35 -5.80
CA SER A 301 15.88 -41.64 -6.42
C SER A 301 15.86 -42.77 -5.38
N HIS A 302 15.34 -43.94 -5.79
CA HIS A 302 15.45 -45.18 -5.03
C HIS A 302 15.61 -46.36 -5.99
N HIS A 303 16.30 -47.41 -5.55
CA HIS A 303 16.41 -48.67 -6.27
C HIS A 303 16.07 -49.86 -5.37
N CYS A 304 15.76 -51.00 -6.01
CA CYS A 304 15.43 -52.23 -5.32
C CYS A 304 16.62 -53.19 -5.31
N GLU A 305 16.80 -53.88 -4.19
CA GLU A 305 17.79 -54.95 -4.04
C GLU A 305 17.12 -56.24 -3.57
N CYS A 306 17.74 -57.38 -3.86
CA CYS A 306 17.21 -58.69 -3.50
C CYS A 306 17.99 -59.30 -2.34
N TYR A 307 17.32 -60.08 -1.50
CA TYR A 307 17.96 -60.92 -0.50
C TYR A 307 18.95 -61.92 -1.13
N GLU A 308 19.89 -62.41 -0.33
CA GLU A 308 20.88 -63.39 -0.77
C GLU A 308 20.22 -64.64 -1.39
N GLY A 309 20.71 -65.08 -2.55
CA GLY A 309 20.12 -66.19 -3.30
C GLY A 309 18.95 -65.82 -4.22
N TYR A 310 18.74 -64.52 -4.46
CA TYR A 310 17.77 -64.00 -5.43
C TYR A 310 18.43 -63.00 -6.38
N THR A 311 17.94 -62.95 -7.61
CA THR A 311 18.41 -62.00 -8.64
C THR A 311 17.30 -61.03 -9.01
N LEU A 312 17.64 -59.74 -9.10
CA LEU A 312 16.69 -58.70 -9.51
C LEU A 312 16.31 -58.90 -10.98
N ASN A 313 15.02 -58.92 -11.27
CA ASN A 313 14.47 -59.10 -12.60
C ASN A 313 14.64 -57.82 -13.45
N GLU A 314 14.42 -57.92 -14.76
CA GLU A 314 14.53 -56.78 -15.68
C GLU A 314 13.57 -55.63 -15.36
N ASP A 315 12.48 -55.92 -14.66
CA ASP A 315 11.53 -54.91 -14.18
C ASP A 315 12.10 -54.03 -13.04
N LYS A 316 13.29 -54.35 -12.55
CA LYS A 316 14.02 -53.69 -11.45
C LYS A 316 13.25 -53.62 -10.14
N LYS A 317 12.21 -54.45 -9.96
CA LYS A 317 11.30 -54.43 -8.80
C LYS A 317 11.11 -55.80 -8.18
N THR A 318 11.02 -56.85 -9.01
CA THR A 318 10.81 -58.22 -8.53
C THR A 318 12.10 -59.02 -8.50
N CYS A 319 12.14 -60.03 -7.63
CA CYS A 319 13.30 -60.86 -7.35
C CYS A 319 12.96 -62.32 -7.63
N SER A 320 13.73 -62.95 -8.52
CA SER A 320 13.59 -64.37 -8.84
C SER A 320 14.58 -65.21 -8.05
N VAL A 321 14.14 -66.40 -7.64
CA VAL A 321 14.97 -67.38 -6.91
C VAL A 321 16.15 -67.80 -7.79
N GLN A 322 17.35 -67.71 -7.24
CA GLN A 322 18.56 -68.19 -7.88
C GLN A 322 18.76 -69.67 -7.53
N ASN A 323 18.55 -70.56 -8.50
CA ASN A 323 18.70 -72.00 -8.28
C ASN A 323 20.20 -72.38 -8.19
N LYS A 324 20.67 -72.64 -6.96
CA LYS A 324 22.06 -73.00 -6.67
C LYS A 324 22.50 -74.32 -7.33
N CYS A 325 21.58 -75.25 -7.59
CA CYS A 325 21.89 -76.48 -8.33
C CYS A 325 22.19 -76.18 -9.81
N VAL A 326 21.42 -75.29 -10.46
CA VAL A 326 21.62 -74.93 -11.88
C VAL A 326 22.90 -74.12 -12.08
N LEU A 327 23.32 -73.35 -11.08
CA LEU A 327 24.54 -72.56 -11.15
C LEU A 327 25.82 -73.36 -10.86
N GLY A 328 25.71 -74.61 -10.42
CA GLY A 328 26.86 -75.46 -10.09
C GLY A 328 27.63 -75.01 -8.84
N THR A 329 27.10 -74.07 -8.05
CA THR A 329 27.75 -73.54 -6.83
C THR A 329 27.34 -74.30 -5.56
N HIS A 330 26.64 -75.42 -5.71
CA HIS A 330 26.04 -76.20 -4.62
C HIS A 330 27.02 -77.12 -3.86
N GLY A 331 28.16 -77.48 -4.45
CA GLY A 331 29.21 -78.25 -3.77
C GLY A 331 28.78 -79.65 -3.29
N CYS A 332 27.78 -80.26 -3.93
CA CYS A 332 27.36 -81.64 -3.67
C CYS A 332 28.29 -82.60 -4.42
N GLN A 333 28.70 -83.71 -3.77
CA GLN A 333 29.56 -84.71 -4.42
C GLN A 333 28.86 -85.44 -5.57
N HIS A 334 27.57 -85.76 -5.42
CA HIS A 334 26.79 -86.49 -6.43
C HIS A 334 25.65 -85.64 -6.98
N VAL A 335 24.47 -85.67 -6.35
CA VAL A 335 23.25 -85.03 -6.87
C VAL A 335 22.91 -83.80 -6.05
N CYS A 336 22.50 -82.72 -6.70
CA CYS A 336 21.90 -81.55 -6.06
C CYS A 336 20.41 -81.54 -6.33
N VAL A 337 19.60 -81.47 -5.27
CA VAL A 337 18.15 -81.38 -5.34
C VAL A 337 17.72 -80.01 -4.81
N SER A 338 16.99 -79.26 -5.62
CA SER A 338 16.50 -77.93 -5.26
C SER A 338 15.20 -78.05 -4.48
N ASP A 339 15.19 -77.57 -3.23
CA ASP A 339 14.02 -77.58 -2.33
C ASP A 339 13.06 -76.39 -2.54
N GLY A 340 13.41 -75.49 -3.45
CA GLY A 340 12.68 -74.24 -3.68
C GLY A 340 13.17 -73.10 -2.78
N ALA A 341 12.76 -71.86 -3.10
CA ALA A 341 13.13 -70.64 -2.35
C ALA A 341 14.63 -70.50 -2.03
N ALA A 342 15.49 -70.75 -3.03
CA ALA A 342 16.96 -70.70 -2.95
C ALA A 342 17.63 -71.74 -2.02
N SER A 343 16.85 -72.70 -1.50
CA SER A 343 17.31 -73.86 -0.73
C SER A 343 17.62 -75.06 -1.61
N TYR A 344 18.58 -75.88 -1.18
CA TYR A 344 18.94 -77.14 -1.82
C TYR A 344 19.47 -78.13 -0.78
N HIS A 345 19.40 -79.42 -1.11
CA HIS A 345 20.12 -80.49 -0.41
C HIS A 345 20.90 -81.35 -1.41
N CYS A 346 21.83 -82.14 -0.90
CA CYS A 346 22.61 -83.08 -1.68
C CYS A 346 22.07 -84.50 -1.49
N ASP A 347 21.99 -85.25 -2.59
CA ASP A 347 21.59 -86.65 -2.60
C ASP A 347 22.69 -87.53 -3.19
N CYS A 348 22.69 -88.80 -2.80
CA CYS A 348 23.66 -89.80 -3.24
C CYS A 348 23.05 -90.76 -4.26
N PHE A 349 23.88 -91.28 -5.17
CA PHE A 349 23.46 -92.35 -6.08
C PHE A 349 23.13 -93.65 -5.32
N PRO A 350 22.32 -94.56 -5.90
CA PRO A 350 21.99 -95.84 -5.26
C PRO A 350 23.22 -96.64 -4.83
N GLY A 351 23.24 -97.13 -3.58
CA GLY A 351 24.38 -97.84 -2.98
C GLY A 351 25.35 -96.96 -2.17
N TYR A 352 25.05 -95.67 -2.04
CA TYR A 352 25.82 -94.70 -1.25
C TYR A 352 24.92 -94.01 -0.22
N THR A 353 25.47 -93.71 0.96
CA THR A 353 24.82 -92.96 2.03
C THR A 353 25.42 -91.56 2.16
N LEU A 354 24.57 -90.56 2.44
CA LEU A 354 24.98 -89.16 2.62
C LEU A 354 25.65 -88.99 3.98
N ASN A 355 26.84 -88.42 4.00
CA ASN A 355 27.64 -88.20 5.20
C ASN A 355 27.07 -87.06 6.07
N GLU A 356 27.54 -86.94 7.32
CA GLU A 356 27.09 -85.90 8.26
C GLU A 356 27.34 -84.46 7.78
N ASP A 357 28.29 -84.26 6.87
CA ASP A 357 28.57 -82.96 6.24
C ASP A 357 27.47 -82.51 5.27
N LYS A 358 26.50 -83.39 4.98
CA LYS A 358 25.36 -83.20 4.06
C LYS A 358 25.79 -82.87 2.63
N LYS A 359 27.03 -83.17 2.25
CA LYS A 359 27.58 -82.86 0.92
C LYS A 359 28.31 -84.04 0.27
N THR A 360 28.96 -84.89 1.05
CA THR A 360 29.73 -86.05 0.55
C THR A 360 28.97 -87.37 0.75
N CYS A 361 29.31 -88.37 -0.06
CA CYS A 361 28.66 -89.67 -0.13
C CYS A 361 29.67 -90.80 0.03
N SER A 362 29.36 -91.78 0.87
CA SER A 362 30.19 -92.97 1.12
C SER A 362 29.45 -94.25 0.73
N GLY A 363 30.10 -95.15 0.00
CA GLY A 363 29.53 -96.41 -0.47
C GLY A 363 29.80 -97.56 0.50
N GLU A 364 28.86 -98.49 0.65
CA GLU A 364 29.09 -99.72 1.39
C GLU A 364 29.89 -100.72 0.53
N ASP A 365 31.07 -101.12 0.99
CA ASP A 365 31.94 -102.10 0.33
C ASP A 365 31.26 -103.48 0.23
N TRP A 366 30.90 -103.92 -0.98
CA TRP A 366 30.51 -105.31 -1.24
C TRP A 366 31.77 -106.20 -1.40
N PRO A 367 31.96 -107.25 -0.59
CA PRO A 367 33.18 -108.05 -0.64
C PRO A 367 33.19 -109.01 -1.84
N PHE A 368 34.17 -108.84 -2.73
CA PHE A 368 34.56 -109.83 -3.73
C PHE A 368 35.03 -111.14 -3.07
N LYS A 369 34.52 -112.29 -3.54
CA LYS A 369 35.25 -113.56 -3.52
C LYS A 369 35.51 -114.04 -4.95
N PRO A 370 36.78 -114.16 -5.39
CA PRO A 370 37.13 -114.83 -6.63
C PRO A 370 37.41 -116.32 -6.35
N ASN A 371 36.92 -117.21 -7.22
CA ASN A 371 37.57 -118.51 -7.44
C ASN A 371 37.34 -119.03 -8.87
N LEU A 372 38.33 -118.70 -9.70
CA LEU A 372 39.03 -119.48 -10.73
C LEU A 372 38.41 -120.76 -11.34
N LEU A 373 38.46 -120.75 -12.69
CA LEU A 373 38.89 -121.79 -13.64
C LEU A 373 37.94 -122.95 -14.04
N GLY A 374 37.38 -122.82 -15.25
CA GLY A 374 37.77 -123.68 -16.39
C GLY A 374 36.83 -124.81 -16.86
N ARG A 375 36.33 -124.68 -18.11
CA ARG A 375 36.17 -125.71 -19.19
C ARG A 375 35.35 -125.08 -20.33
N LYS A 376 35.87 -124.80 -21.54
CA LYS A 376 36.03 -125.72 -22.71
C LYS A 376 34.98 -126.83 -22.69
N ILE A 377 34.05 -126.93 -23.65
CA ILE A 377 34.19 -126.99 -25.12
C ILE A 377 33.04 -126.21 -25.75
#